data_AF-A0A315W4W8-F1
#
_entry.id   AF-A0A315W4W8-F1
#
_cell.length_a   1.000
_cell.length_b   1.000
_cell.length_c   1.000
_cell.angle_alpha   90.00
_cell.angle_beta   90.00
_cell.angle_gamma   90.00
#
_symmetry.space_group_name_H-M   'P 1'
#
loop_
_entity.id
_entity.type
_entity.pdbx_description
1 polymer ?
#
loop_
_entity_poly.entity_id
_entity_poly.type
_entity_poly.pdbx_seq_one_letter_code
_entity_poly.pdbx_strand_id
1 'polypeptide(L)'
;MKLLLLAACIIGMAFSAPPQMYMEFDLHHAPPQAAQAIPAGAPVGSLEVLLPVNNQRQYVGGPVQGFIKQEIHRADGKDDEIYYPFGFDQPAPAAAPVAPVAPAAPAAPAAPAAPAAPAAPAAPVAPVAPVVIVAAPMRKPGTSSEEKKPDNNDAPFSL
;
A
#
# COMPACT_ATOMS: atom_id res chain seq x y z
N MET A 1 -34.89 -10.51 2.22
CA MET A 1 -33.56 -9.84 2.23
C MET A 1 -33.31 -9.06 3.51
N LYS A 2 -34.13 -8.07 3.88
CA LYS A 2 -33.95 -7.27 5.12
C LYS A 2 -33.96 -8.09 6.41
N LEU A 3 -34.80 -9.11 6.49
CA LEU A 3 -34.91 -10.00 7.66
C LEU A 3 -33.66 -10.89 7.85
N LEU A 4 -33.04 -11.33 6.74
CA LEU A 4 -31.77 -12.08 6.77
C LEU A 4 -30.60 -11.19 7.19
N LEU A 5 -30.58 -9.94 6.72
CA LEU A 5 -29.55 -8.96 7.09
C LEU A 5 -29.66 -8.57 8.57
N LEU A 6 -30.90 -8.38 9.07
CA LEU A 6 -31.15 -8.14 10.48
C LEU A 6 -30.72 -9.33 11.34
N ALA A 7 -31.11 -10.56 10.96
CA ALA A 7 -30.70 -11.77 11.68
C ALA A 7 -29.17 -11.93 11.71
N ALA A 8 -28.47 -11.72 10.59
CA ALA A 8 -27.01 -11.75 10.54
C ALA A 8 -26.37 -10.66 11.42
N CYS A 9 -26.97 -9.48 11.48
CA CYS A 9 -26.50 -8.39 12.33
C CYS A 9 -26.64 -8.73 13.82
N ILE A 10 -27.77 -9.32 14.23
CA ILE A 10 -28.00 -9.75 15.62
C ILE A 10 -27.06 -10.89 16.00
N ILE A 11 -26.86 -11.88 15.11
CA ILE A 11 -25.94 -13.00 15.36
C ILE A 11 -24.48 -12.50 15.45
N GLY A 12 -24.09 -11.57 14.58
CA GLY A 12 -22.76 -10.96 14.61
C GLY A 12 -22.49 -10.20 15.91
N MET A 13 -23.49 -9.48 16.44
CA MET A 13 -23.38 -8.79 17.73
C MET A 13 -23.35 -9.77 18.90
N ALA A 14 -24.13 -10.84 18.86
CA ALA A 14 -24.16 -11.86 19.92
C ALA A 14 -22.83 -12.62 20.05
N PHE A 15 -22.13 -12.87 18.94
CA PHE A 15 -20.83 -13.55 18.94
C PHE A 15 -19.65 -12.61 19.19
N SER A 16 -19.86 -11.29 19.05
CA SER A 16 -18.85 -10.26 19.30
C SER A 16 -18.64 -9.96 20.79
N ALA A 17 -19.61 -10.31 21.65
CA ALA A 17 -19.46 -10.14 23.08
C ALA A 17 -18.42 -11.15 23.62
N PRO A 18 -17.27 -10.69 24.17
CA PRO A 18 -16.31 -11.59 24.78
C PRO A 18 -16.98 -12.29 25.97
N PRO A 19 -16.81 -13.62 26.15
CA PRO A 19 -17.25 -14.29 27.36
C PRO A 19 -16.50 -13.66 28.55
N GLN A 20 -17.22 -12.91 29.37
CA GLN A 20 -16.68 -12.32 30.59
C GLN A 20 -16.54 -13.45 31.62
N MET A 21 -15.31 -13.93 31.84
CA MET A 21 -15.02 -14.86 32.93
C MET A 21 -14.74 -14.06 34.19
N TYR A 22 -15.31 -14.47 35.32
CA TYR A 22 -14.98 -13.93 36.64
C TYR A 22 -14.16 -14.95 37.41
N MET A 23 -13.15 -14.49 38.13
CA MET A 23 -12.41 -15.29 39.10
C MET A 23 -12.60 -14.74 40.50
N GLU A 24 -12.79 -15.65 41.45
CA GLU A 24 -12.79 -15.37 42.89
C GLU A 24 -11.35 -15.25 43.38
N PHE A 25 -11.05 -14.14 44.05
CA PHE A 25 -9.77 -13.88 44.67
C PHE A 25 -9.98 -13.71 46.17
N ASP A 26 -9.17 -14.40 46.96
CA ASP A 26 -9.03 -14.07 48.37
C ASP A 26 -8.57 -12.62 48.53
N LEU A 27 -8.98 -11.99 49.62
CA LEU A 27 -8.65 -10.59 49.90
C LEU A 27 -7.14 -10.31 49.93
N HIS A 28 -6.30 -11.31 50.25
CA HIS A 28 -4.84 -11.22 50.21
C HIS A 28 -4.25 -11.24 48.79
N HIS A 29 -4.94 -11.85 47.83
CA HIS A 29 -4.52 -11.95 46.43
C HIS A 29 -5.24 -10.94 45.53
N ALA A 30 -6.28 -10.29 46.04
CA ALA A 30 -6.99 -9.24 45.34
C ALA A 30 -6.08 -8.00 45.13
N PRO A 31 -6.25 -7.26 44.03
CA PRO A 31 -5.52 -6.02 43.81
C PRO A 31 -5.79 -5.02 44.94
N PRO A 32 -4.81 -4.22 45.38
CA PRO A 32 -4.97 -3.28 46.49
C PRO A 32 -6.05 -2.22 46.24
N GLN A 33 -6.37 -1.94 44.97
CA GLN A 33 -7.49 -1.09 44.57
C GLN A 33 -8.84 -1.69 44.98
N ALA A 34 -9.00 -3.01 44.95
CA ALA A 34 -10.22 -3.68 45.39
C ALA A 34 -10.39 -3.63 46.91
N ALA A 35 -9.30 -3.49 47.68
CA ALA A 35 -9.37 -3.33 49.12
C ALA A 35 -10.11 -2.04 49.55
N GLN A 36 -10.17 -1.03 48.68
CA GLN A 36 -10.91 0.21 48.94
C GLN A 36 -12.44 0.03 48.85
N ALA A 37 -12.89 -1.02 48.16
CA ALA A 37 -14.30 -1.31 47.99
C ALA A 37 -14.89 -2.18 49.13
N ILE A 38 -14.06 -2.63 50.08
CA ILE A 38 -14.50 -3.50 51.17
C ILE A 38 -15.54 -2.76 52.02
N PRO A 39 -16.74 -3.33 52.22
CA PRO A 39 -17.74 -2.74 53.10
C PRO A 39 -17.23 -2.68 54.54
N ALA A 40 -17.35 -1.50 55.16
CA ALA A 40 -16.87 -1.27 56.52
C ALA A 40 -17.57 -2.21 57.52
N GLY A 41 -16.78 -2.99 58.27
CA GLY A 41 -17.28 -3.93 59.28
C GLY A 41 -17.50 -5.37 58.79
N ALA A 42 -17.23 -5.68 57.52
CA ALA A 42 -17.30 -7.05 57.03
C ALA A 42 -16.07 -7.87 57.49
N PRO A 43 -16.27 -9.13 57.95
CA PRO A 43 -15.17 -9.99 58.37
C PRO A 43 -14.28 -10.37 57.18
N VAL A 44 -12.99 -10.05 57.29
CA VAL A 44 -11.95 -10.21 56.26
C VAL A 44 -11.85 -11.64 55.70
N GLY A 45 -12.22 -12.65 56.51
CA GLY A 45 -12.18 -14.07 56.14
C GLY A 45 -13.45 -14.61 55.45
N SER A 46 -14.48 -13.79 55.23
CA SER A 46 -15.72 -14.18 54.55
C SER A 46 -15.97 -13.34 53.29
N LEU A 47 -14.91 -12.69 52.78
CA LEU A 47 -14.95 -11.77 51.66
C LEU A 47 -14.13 -12.32 50.51
N GLU A 48 -14.80 -12.60 49.41
CA GLU A 48 -14.19 -13.01 48.14
C GLU A 48 -14.38 -11.90 47.11
N VAL A 49 -13.36 -11.62 46.32
CA VAL A 49 -13.41 -10.57 45.31
C VAL A 49 -13.52 -11.21 43.93
N LEU A 50 -14.64 -11.00 43.25
CA LEU A 50 -14.87 -11.47 41.89
C LEU A 50 -14.43 -10.39 40.89
N LEU A 51 -13.38 -10.67 40.11
CA LEU A 51 -12.90 -9.78 39.06
C LEU A 51 -13.01 -10.41 37.68
N PRO A 52 -13.34 -9.61 36.65
CA PRO A 52 -13.31 -10.07 35.27
C PRO A 52 -11.87 -10.36 34.84
N VAL A 53 -11.67 -11.54 34.25
CA VAL A 53 -10.42 -12.02 33.67
C VAL A 53 -10.62 -12.40 32.22
N ASN A 54 -9.55 -12.34 31.44
CA ASN A 54 -9.55 -12.86 30.07
C ASN A 54 -9.46 -14.40 30.05
N ASN A 55 -9.53 -14.98 28.85
CA ASN A 55 -9.42 -16.45 28.66
C ASN A 55 -8.08 -17.05 29.15
N GLN A 56 -7.08 -16.22 29.47
CA GLN A 56 -5.80 -16.63 30.05
C GLN A 56 -5.76 -16.45 31.57
N ARG A 57 -6.90 -16.18 32.23
CA ARG A 57 -7.00 -15.86 33.66
C ARG A 57 -6.17 -14.65 34.09
N GLN A 58 -5.91 -13.73 33.17
CA GLN A 58 -5.25 -12.47 33.48
C GLN A 58 -6.30 -11.37 33.63
N TYR A 59 -6.05 -10.44 34.56
CA TYR A 59 -6.89 -9.26 34.73
C TYR A 59 -6.97 -8.45 33.43
N VAL A 60 -8.17 -8.00 33.10
CA VAL A 60 -8.41 -7.14 31.94
C VAL A 60 -7.97 -5.71 32.29
N GLY A 61 -7.11 -5.10 31.47
CA GLY A 61 -6.71 -3.71 31.65
C GLY A 61 -7.82 -2.72 31.26
N GLY A 62 -7.87 -1.57 31.93
CA GLY A 62 -8.89 -0.53 31.72
C GLY A 62 -9.89 -0.43 32.87
N PRO A 63 -11.10 0.13 32.63
CA PRO A 63 -12.12 0.25 33.65
C PRO A 63 -12.64 -1.14 34.03
N VAL A 64 -12.24 -1.62 35.20
CA VAL A 64 -12.67 -2.92 35.75
C VAL A 64 -13.90 -2.69 36.61
N GLN A 65 -14.93 -3.52 36.39
CA GLN A 65 -16.10 -3.61 37.25
C GLN A 65 -16.15 -5.01 37.86
N GLY A 66 -15.97 -5.09 39.17
CA GLY A 66 -15.95 -6.33 39.94
C GLY A 66 -17.05 -6.37 40.99
N PHE A 67 -17.11 -7.47 41.72
CA PHE A 67 -18.04 -7.67 42.84
C PHE A 67 -17.30 -8.18 44.06
N ILE A 68 -17.69 -7.72 45.24
CA ILE A 68 -17.27 -8.33 46.50
C ILE A 68 -18.41 -9.24 46.95
N LYS A 69 -18.12 -10.53 47.05
CA LYS A 69 -19.02 -11.54 47.61
C LYS A 69 -18.74 -11.62 49.10
N GLN A 70 -19.74 -11.27 49.91
CA GLN A 70 -19.71 -11.40 51.35
C GLN A 70 -20.58 -12.57 51.77
N GLU A 71 -20.00 -13.54 52.46
CA GLU A 71 -20.73 -14.63 53.10
C GLU A 71 -21.09 -14.25 54.55
N ILE A 72 -22.38 -14.23 54.86
CA ILE A 72 -22.91 -13.92 56.19
C ILE A 72 -23.47 -15.19 56.79
N HIS A 73 -22.70 -15.80 57.68
CA HIS A 73 -23.12 -16.97 58.44
C HIS A 73 -24.17 -16.57 59.48
N ARG A 74 -25.40 -17.05 59.33
CA ARG A 74 -26.51 -16.75 60.24
C ARG A 74 -26.63 -17.83 61.31
N ALA A 75 -27.16 -17.46 62.47
CA ALA A 75 -27.32 -18.34 63.62
C ALA A 75 -28.27 -19.54 63.38
N ASP A 76 -29.07 -19.52 62.31
CA ASP A 76 -29.93 -20.62 61.87
C ASP A 76 -29.19 -21.65 61.00
N GLY A 77 -27.88 -21.48 60.79
CA GLY A 77 -27.04 -22.36 59.99
C GLY A 77 -27.20 -22.16 58.47
N LYS A 78 -27.83 -21.05 58.05
CA LYS A 78 -27.84 -20.62 56.65
C LYS A 78 -26.81 -19.53 56.43
N ASP A 79 -26.18 -19.59 55.28
CA ASP A 79 -25.23 -18.57 54.84
C ASP A 79 -25.92 -17.69 53.80
N ASP A 80 -25.96 -16.39 54.04
CA ASP A 80 -26.45 -15.41 53.07
C ASP A 80 -25.25 -14.88 52.26
N GLU A 81 -25.36 -14.88 50.93
CA GLU A 81 -24.35 -14.28 50.06
C GLU A 81 -24.82 -12.90 49.57
N ILE A 82 -24.03 -11.86 49.86
CA ILE A 82 -24.29 -10.50 49.38
C ILE A 82 -23.19 -10.08 48.40
N TYR A 83 -23.59 -9.60 47.21
CA TYR A 83 -22.68 -9.12 46.17
C TYR A 83 -22.71 -7.58 46.11
N TYR A 84 -21.56 -6.96 46.39
CA TYR A 84 -21.37 -5.51 46.31
C TYR A 84 -20.60 -5.13 45.05
N PRO A 85 -21.20 -4.42 44.08
CA PRO A 85 -20.50 -4.00 42.88
C PRO A 85 -19.50 -2.88 43.20
N PHE A 86 -18.32 -2.94 42.58
CA PHE A 86 -17.32 -1.88 42.67
C PHE A 86 -16.57 -1.75 41.34
N GLY A 87 -15.85 -0.64 41.16
CA GLY A 87 -15.05 -0.45 39.96
C GLY A 87 -13.79 0.36 40.23
N PHE A 88 -12.77 0.10 39.43
CA PHE A 88 -11.48 0.78 39.51
C PHE A 88 -10.76 0.70 38.15
N ASP A 89 -9.85 1.64 37.89
CA ASP A 89 -9.02 1.61 36.68
C ASP A 89 -7.79 0.72 36.91
N GLN A 90 -7.74 -0.42 36.22
CA GLN A 90 -6.59 -1.30 36.21
C GLN A 90 -5.58 -0.77 35.17
N PRO A 91 -4.30 -0.55 35.55
CA PRO A 91 -3.26 -0.17 34.60
C PRO A 91 -3.21 -1.17 33.45
N ALA A 92 -3.24 -0.67 32.21
CA ALA A 92 -3.10 -1.53 31.05
C ALA A 92 -1.76 -2.30 31.13
N PRO A 93 -1.74 -3.60 30.79
CA PRO A 93 -0.49 -4.34 30.72
C PRO A 93 0.44 -3.61 29.74
N ALA A 94 1.67 -3.32 30.18
CA ALA A 94 2.65 -2.68 29.32
C ALA A 94 2.85 -3.53 28.06
N ALA A 95 2.59 -2.95 26.88
CA ALA A 95 2.83 -3.66 25.63
C ALA A 95 4.30 -4.05 25.55
N ALA A 96 4.57 -5.34 25.32
CA ALA A 96 5.93 -5.78 25.06
C ALA A 96 6.49 -5.02 23.83
N PRO A 97 7.76 -4.60 23.85
CA PRO A 97 8.35 -3.89 22.72
C PRO A 97 8.23 -4.75 21.46
N VAL A 98 7.63 -4.17 20.40
CA VAL A 98 7.56 -4.80 19.09
C VAL A 98 8.98 -4.98 18.56
N ALA A 99 9.36 -6.23 18.26
CA ALA A 99 10.64 -6.51 17.65
C ALA A 99 10.73 -5.83 16.26
N PRO A 100 11.87 -5.25 15.88
CA PRO A 100 12.02 -4.63 14.58
C PRO A 100 11.85 -5.66 13.46
N VAL A 101 11.04 -5.30 12.45
CA VAL A 101 10.86 -6.12 11.25
C VAL A 101 12.16 -6.07 10.44
N ALA A 102 12.69 -7.24 10.05
CA ALA A 102 13.87 -7.32 9.20
C ALA A 102 13.58 -6.69 7.82
N PRO A 103 14.55 -5.96 7.22
CA PRO A 103 14.38 -5.42 5.87
C PRO A 103 14.13 -6.51 4.84
N ALA A 104 13.22 -6.25 3.89
CA ALA A 104 13.03 -7.12 2.74
C ALA A 104 14.30 -7.14 1.87
N ALA A 105 14.66 -8.32 1.36
CA ALA A 105 15.77 -8.44 0.43
C ALA A 105 15.50 -7.63 -0.86
N PRO A 106 16.54 -7.03 -1.48
CA PRO A 106 16.40 -6.33 -2.75
C PRO A 106 15.83 -7.24 -3.84
N ALA A 107 14.98 -6.69 -4.71
CA ALA A 107 14.52 -7.39 -5.90
C ALA A 107 15.71 -7.66 -6.85
N ALA A 108 15.72 -8.85 -7.45
CA ALA A 108 16.74 -9.19 -8.45
C ALA A 108 16.62 -8.27 -9.69
N PRO A 109 17.74 -7.95 -10.37
CA PRO A 109 17.71 -7.17 -11.60
C PRO A 109 16.85 -7.84 -12.68
N ALA A 110 16.14 -7.02 -13.46
CA ALA A 110 15.43 -7.51 -14.65
C ALA A 110 16.42 -8.01 -15.71
N ALA A 111 16.05 -9.07 -16.42
CA ALA A 111 16.84 -9.59 -17.54
C ALA A 111 16.89 -8.56 -18.70
N PRO A 112 18.00 -8.52 -19.47
CA PRO A 112 18.11 -7.66 -20.64
C PRO A 112 17.02 -7.97 -21.69
N ALA A 113 16.51 -6.92 -22.34
CA ALA A 113 15.62 -7.07 -23.48
C ALA A 113 16.35 -7.69 -24.68
N ALA A 114 15.65 -8.55 -25.44
CA ALA A 114 16.19 -9.14 -26.66
C ALA A 114 16.43 -8.06 -27.74
N PRO A 115 17.43 -8.23 -28.62
CA PRO A 115 17.65 -7.33 -29.74
C PRO A 115 16.46 -7.25 -30.69
N ALA A 116 16.21 -6.06 -31.26
CA ALA A 116 15.22 -5.89 -32.31
C ALA A 116 15.66 -6.58 -33.61
N ALA A 117 14.70 -7.13 -34.34
CA ALA A 117 14.96 -7.74 -35.65
C ALA A 117 15.43 -6.69 -36.67
N PRO A 118 16.29 -7.06 -37.64
CA PRO A 118 16.72 -6.17 -38.71
C PRO A 118 15.54 -5.66 -39.56
N ALA A 119 15.65 -4.42 -40.04
CA ALA A 119 14.70 -3.86 -41.00
C ALA A 119 14.82 -4.57 -42.36
N ALA A 120 13.68 -4.76 -43.03
CA ALA A 120 13.66 -5.34 -44.38
C ALA A 120 14.34 -4.40 -45.40
N PRO A 121 14.96 -4.95 -46.45
CA PRO A 121 15.55 -4.14 -47.52
C PRO A 121 14.54 -3.24 -48.22
N ALA A 122 14.98 -2.06 -48.65
CA ALA A 122 14.17 -1.18 -49.49
C ALA A 122 13.94 -1.80 -50.88
N ALA A 123 12.74 -1.57 -51.43
CA ALA A 123 12.42 -2.02 -52.78
C ALA A 123 13.27 -1.27 -53.83
N PRO A 124 13.59 -1.90 -54.98
CA PRO A 124 14.32 -1.26 -56.07
C PRO A 124 13.58 -0.03 -56.63
N VAL A 125 14.34 1.00 -57.02
CA VAL A 125 13.80 2.18 -57.70
C VAL A 125 13.48 1.82 -59.15
N ALA A 126 12.31 2.26 -59.64
CA ALA A 126 11.91 2.03 -61.03
C ALA A 126 12.83 2.78 -62.03
N PRO A 127 13.06 2.22 -63.23
CA PRO A 127 13.90 2.84 -64.25
C PRO A 127 13.32 4.17 -64.74
N VAL A 128 14.22 5.11 -65.06
CA VAL A 128 13.87 6.44 -65.60
C VAL A 128 13.55 6.31 -67.10
N ALA A 129 12.46 6.95 -67.54
CA ALA A 129 12.04 6.94 -68.93
C ALA A 129 13.04 7.69 -69.86
N PRO A 130 13.19 7.25 -71.13
CA PRO A 130 14.13 7.86 -72.06
C PRO A 130 13.71 9.28 -72.47
N VAL A 131 14.71 10.16 -72.63
CA VAL A 131 14.53 11.55 -73.06
C VAL A 131 14.49 11.64 -74.59
N VAL A 132 13.45 12.27 -75.14
CA VAL A 132 13.33 12.51 -76.59
C VAL A 132 14.10 13.78 -76.96
N ILE A 133 15.10 13.66 -77.85
CA ILE A 133 15.82 14.81 -78.42
C ILE A 133 15.15 15.22 -79.73
N VAL A 134 14.69 16.47 -79.81
CA VAL A 134 14.13 17.04 -81.04
C VAL A 134 15.21 17.86 -81.74
N ALA A 135 15.51 17.52 -83.00
CA ALA A 135 16.44 18.27 -83.84
C ALA A 135 15.79 19.55 -84.41
N ALA A 136 16.52 20.68 -84.37
CA ALA A 136 16.10 21.96 -84.95
C ALA A 136 16.33 22.00 -86.48
N PRO A 137 15.54 22.77 -87.26
CA PRO A 137 15.66 22.80 -88.72
C PRO A 137 16.83 23.68 -89.21
N MET A 138 17.56 23.18 -90.21
CA MET A 138 18.73 23.81 -90.84
C MET A 138 18.30 24.76 -91.99
N ARG A 139 18.85 26.00 -92.04
CA ARG A 139 18.60 27.00 -93.11
C ARG A 139 19.57 26.87 -94.30
N LYS A 140 19.07 27.20 -95.49
CA LYS A 140 19.70 27.08 -96.83
C LYS A 140 20.76 28.18 -97.11
N PRO A 141 21.93 27.89 -97.70
CA PRO A 141 22.92 28.93 -98.05
C PRO A 141 22.78 29.43 -99.51
N GLY A 142 23.05 30.72 -99.74
CA GLY A 142 23.14 31.37 -101.07
C GLY A 142 24.37 32.28 -101.23
N THR A 143 25.11 32.05 -102.32
CA THR A 143 25.95 32.91 -103.22
C THR A 143 26.69 34.17 -102.74
N SER A 144 28.02 34.23 -102.99
CA SER A 144 28.70 35.21 -103.89
C SER A 144 30.19 35.43 -103.50
N SER A 145 31.10 35.47 -104.49
CA SER A 145 32.48 35.98 -104.37
C SER A 145 32.92 36.57 -105.70
N GLU A 146 33.43 37.81 -105.69
CA GLU A 146 34.37 38.31 -106.70
C GLU A 146 35.30 39.37 -106.08
N GLU A 147 36.57 39.33 -106.48
CA GLU A 147 37.77 39.88 -105.85
C GLU A 147 38.39 41.00 -106.71
N LYS A 148 39.06 42.02 -106.13
CA LYS A 148 39.97 42.89 -106.89
C LYS A 148 41.16 43.46 -106.07
N LYS A 149 42.35 43.19 -106.62
CA LYS A 149 43.74 43.55 -106.25
C LYS A 149 44.09 45.05 -106.40
N PRO A 150 45.02 45.62 -105.60
CA PRO A 150 45.70 46.87 -105.94
C PRO A 150 47.19 46.68 -106.31
N ASP A 151 47.66 47.59 -107.16
CA ASP A 151 48.98 47.65 -107.80
C ASP A 151 50.00 48.53 -107.04
N ASN A 152 51.21 48.51 -107.58
CA ASN A 152 52.54 48.67 -107.01
C ASN A 152 53.09 50.10 -106.83
N ASN A 153 54.23 50.15 -106.09
CA ASN A 153 55.33 51.13 -106.08
C ASN A 153 55.24 52.42 -105.26
N ASP A 154 56.17 52.56 -104.28
CA ASP A 154 57.31 53.48 -104.38
C ASP A 154 58.39 53.13 -103.31
N ALA A 155 59.65 52.99 -103.75
CA ALA A 155 60.85 52.79 -102.92
C ALA A 155 61.35 54.14 -102.33
N PRO A 156 62.38 54.19 -101.43
CA PRO A 156 63.75 54.22 -101.96
C PRO A 156 64.89 53.67 -101.05
N PHE A 157 65.86 53.05 -101.72
CA PHE A 157 67.33 53.21 -101.66
C PHE A 157 68.12 53.46 -100.36
N SER A 158 69.20 52.67 -100.25
CA SER A 158 70.63 52.99 -100.00
C SER A 158 71.18 52.13 -98.85
N LEU A 159 72.34 51.47 -98.92
CA LEU A 159 73.57 51.68 -99.68
C LEU A 159 74.30 50.33 -99.84
#